data_AF-A0A520STT5-F1
#
_entry.id   AF-A0A520STT5-F1
#
_cell.length_a   1.000
_cell.length_b   1.000
_cell.length_c   1.000
_cell.angle_alpha   90.00
_cell.angle_beta   90.00
_cell.angle_gamma   90.00
#
_symmetry.space_group_name_H-M   'P 1'
#
loop_
_entity.id
_entity.type
_entity.pdbx_description
1 polymer ?
#
loop_
_entity_poly.entity_id
_entity_poly.type
_entity_poly.pdbx_seq_one_letter_code
_entity_poly.pdbx_strand_id
1 'polypeptide(L)' 'MSNILVLLAFVFVANCAQHSIKFGKKCTQVAKDGTYEKSYIWIVNNNTNPDFGKKITKQNCISAESS' A
#
# COMPACT_ATOMS: atom_id res chain seq x y z
N MET A 1 9.88 -33.57 0.78
CA MET A 1 8.71 -33.16 -0.05
C MET A 1 8.63 -31.64 -0.04
N SER A 2 8.49 -31.02 -1.21
CA SER A 2 7.48 -29.95 -1.36
C SER A 2 7.77 -28.50 -0.90
N ASN A 3 8.99 -28.04 -0.58
CA ASN A 3 9.20 -26.59 -0.29
C ASN A 3 8.80 -25.69 -1.48
N ILE A 4 9.04 -26.17 -2.71
CA ILE A 4 8.63 -25.50 -3.96
C ILE A 4 7.10 -25.45 -4.10
N LEU A 5 6.42 -26.55 -3.76
CA LEU A 5 4.97 -26.67 -3.82
C LEU A 5 4.30 -25.77 -2.75
N VAL A 6 4.90 -25.63 -1.57
CA VAL A 6 4.46 -24.67 -0.54
C VAL A 6 4.63 -23.24 -1.08
N LEU A 7 5.77 -22.92 -1.70
CA LEU A 7 6.01 -21.60 -2.29
C LEU A 7 5.00 -21.28 -3.42
N LEU A 8 4.72 -22.25 -4.29
CA LEU A 8 3.72 -22.14 -5.35
C LEU A 8 2.33 -21.91 -4.79
N ALA A 9 1.92 -22.66 -3.76
CA ALA A 9 0.65 -22.46 -3.09
C ALA A 9 0.52 -21.05 -2.51
N PHE A 10 1.59 -20.51 -1.89
CA PHE A 10 1.63 -19.13 -1.42
C PHE A 10 1.44 -18.11 -2.54
N VAL A 11 2.08 -18.30 -3.70
CA VAL A 11 1.94 -17.41 -4.85
C VAL A 11 0.51 -17.44 -5.41
N PHE A 12 -0.13 -18.61 -5.47
CA PHE A 12 -1.53 -18.73 -5.90
C PHE A 12 -2.49 -18.02 -4.93
N VAL A 13 -2.34 -18.21 -3.62
CA VAL A 13 -3.20 -17.57 -2.61
C VAL A 13 -2.99 -16.06 -2.56
N ALA A 14 -1.77 -15.57 -2.81
CA ALA A 14 -1.48 -14.13 -2.87
C ALA A 14 -2.22 -13.41 -4.00
N ASN A 15 -2.49 -14.07 -5.13
CA ASN A 15 -3.25 -13.49 -6.24
C ASN A 15 -4.77 -13.47 -6.00
N CYS A 16 -5.28 -14.25 -5.05
CA CYS A 16 -6.67 -14.17 -4.59
C CYS A 16 -6.88 -13.09 -3.51
N ALA A 17 -5.81 -12.43 -3.05
CA ALA A 17 -5.94 -11.35 -2.08
C ALA A 17 -6.69 -10.18 -2.72
N GLN A 18 -7.89 -9.90 -2.21
CA GLN A 18 -8.73 -8.77 -2.65
C GLN A 18 -8.08 -7.39 -2.37
N HIS A 19 -6.98 -7.37 -1.62
CA HIS A 19 -6.25 -6.18 -1.23
C HIS A 19 -4.87 -6.13 -1.90
N SER A 20 -4.53 -4.98 -2.47
CA SER A 20 -3.19 -4.68 -2.97
C SER A 20 -2.32 -4.19 -1.82
N ILE A 21 -1.14 -4.77 -1.65
CA ILE A 21 -0.17 -4.34 -0.65
C ILE A 21 0.86 -3.43 -1.32
N LYS A 22 1.04 -2.22 -0.78
CA LYS A 22 2.08 -1.29 -1.20
C LYS A 22 3.17 -1.23 -0.13
N PHE A 23 4.36 -1.64 -0.51
CA PHE A 23 5.55 -1.56 0.35
C PHE A 23 6.31 -0.23 0.17
N GLY A 24 7.12 0.09 1.18
CA GLY A 24 7.98 1.28 1.24
C GLY A 24 7.28 2.48 1.89
N LYS A 25 8.08 3.40 2.45
CA LYS A 25 7.61 4.64 3.07
C LYS A 25 6.75 5.43 2.09
N LYS A 26 5.46 5.56 2.40
CA LYS A 26 4.48 6.32 1.62
C LYS A 26 3.55 7.08 2.54
N CYS A 27 3.03 8.20 2.05
CA CYS A 27 2.19 9.12 2.81
C CYS A 27 0.93 9.50 2.02
N THR A 28 -0.13 9.84 2.74
CA THR A 28 -1.30 10.49 2.15
C THR A 28 -0.97 11.94 1.81
N GLN A 29 -1.81 12.55 0.99
CA GLN A 29 -1.79 14.01 0.82
C GLN A 29 -2.08 14.69 2.17
N VAL A 30 -1.45 15.85 2.40
CA VAL A 30 -1.69 16.67 3.60
C VAL A 30 -3.14 17.16 3.58
N ALA A 31 -3.85 16.91 4.68
CA ALA A 31 -5.21 17.36 4.90
C ALA A 31 -5.26 18.87 5.20
N LYS A 32 -6.46 19.44 5.19
CA LYS A 32 -6.66 20.89 5.40
C LYS A 32 -6.20 21.37 6.77
N ASP A 33 -6.16 20.48 7.76
CA ASP A 33 -5.69 20.72 9.12
C ASP A 33 -4.17 20.51 9.29
N GLY A 34 -3.45 20.24 8.20
CA GLY A 34 -2.01 19.99 8.19
C GLY A 34 -1.62 18.56 8.56
N THR A 35 -2.57 17.66 8.82
CA THR A 35 -2.27 16.28 9.18
C THR A 35 -2.04 15.39 7.95
N TYR A 36 -1.26 14.33 8.09
CA TYR A 36 -1.07 13.31 7.07
C TYR A 36 -0.76 11.95 7.70
N GLU A 37 -1.09 10.88 6.99
CA GLU A 37 -0.78 9.53 7.41
C GLU A 37 0.51 9.04 6.76
N LYS A 38 1.28 8.25 7.49
CA LYS A 38 2.57 7.70 7.04
C LYS A 38 2.70 6.24 7.47
N SER A 39 3.03 5.38 6.51
CA SER A 39 3.32 3.96 6.79
C SER A 39 4.32 3.40 5.79
N TYR A 40 4.98 2.30 6.17
CA TYR A 40 5.82 1.47 5.31
C TYR A 40 5.06 0.35 4.61
N ILE A 41 3.91 -0.03 5.16
CA ILE A 41 3.03 -1.07 4.62
C ILE A 41 1.63 -0.49 4.53
N TRP A 42 1.08 -0.49 3.33
CA TRP A 42 -0.28 -0.05 3.06
C TRP A 42 -1.08 -1.20 2.45
N ILE A 43 -2.20 -1.54 3.08
CA ILE A 43 -3.15 -2.53 2.57
C ILE A 43 -4.28 -1.75 1.91
N VAL A 44 -4.40 -1.86 0.59
CA VAL A 44 -5.34 -1.08 -0.23
C VAL A 44 -6.42 -2.00 -0.76
N ASN A 45 -7.68 -1.70 -0.46
CA ASN A 45 -8.81 -2.36 -1.11
C ASN A 45 -9.16 -1.63 -2.41
N ASN A 46 -8.75 -2.20 -3.55
CA ASN A 46 -9.04 -1.60 -4.85
C ASN A 46 -10.51 -1.70 -5.25
N ASN A 47 -11.28 -2.62 -4.63
CA ASN A 47 -12.70 -2.81 -4.97
C ASN A 47 -13.59 -1.74 -4.35
N THR A 48 -13.19 -1.15 -3.21
CA THR A 48 -13.97 -0.10 -2.54
C THR A 48 -13.61 1.29 -3.06
N ASN A 49 -12.33 1.52 -3.35
CA ASN A 49 -11.86 2.79 -3.89
C ASN A 49 -10.63 2.57 -4.77
N PRO A 50 -10.80 2.46 -6.11
CA PRO A 50 -9.71 2.16 -7.03
C PRO A 50 -8.64 3.26 -7.06
N ASP A 51 -8.98 4.48 -6.64
CA ASP A 51 -8.06 5.62 -6.64
C ASP A 51 -7.37 5.86 -5.30
N PHE A 52 -7.80 5.20 -4.20
CA PHE A 52 -7.19 5.37 -2.88
C PHE A 52 -5.69 5.07 -2.93
N GLY A 53 -5.30 4.00 -3.63
CA GLY A 53 -3.91 3.65 -3.83
C GLY A 53 -3.11 4.75 -4.53
N LYS A 54 -3.70 5.55 -5.41
CA LYS A 54 -3.01 6.66 -6.13
C LYS A 54 -2.73 7.85 -5.21
N LYS A 55 -3.51 8.00 -4.13
CA LYS A 55 -3.37 9.05 -3.12
C LYS A 55 -2.26 8.77 -2.09
N ILE A 56 -1.69 7.57 -2.11
CA ILE A 56 -0.62 7.14 -1.21
C ILE A 56 0.67 7.02 -2.02
N THR A 57 1.55 8.01 -1.90
CA THR A 57 2.78 8.10 -2.71
C THR A 57 4.00 8.44 -1.85
N LYS A 58 5.19 8.15 -2.39
CA LYS A 58 6.44 8.62 -1.79
C LYS A 58 6.57 10.14 -1.91
N GLN A 59 6.06 10.72 -3.00
CA GLN A 59 6.11 12.16 -3.26
C GLN A 59 5.37 12.95 -2.18
N ASN A 60 4.21 12.45 -1.75
CA ASN A 60 3.46 13.08 -0.67
C ASN A 60 4.26 13.14 0.64
N CYS A 61 5.13 12.16 0.92
CA CYS A 61 6.01 12.24 2.08
C CYS A 61 7.03 13.36 1.94
N ILE A 62 7.61 13.52 0.73
CA ILE A 62 8.57 14.60 0.47
C ILE A 62 7.88 15.94 0.72
N SER A 63 6.70 16.14 0.14
CA SER A 63 5.92 17.37 0.32
C SER A 63 5.52 17.62 1.77
N ALA A 64 5.04 16.60 2.49
CA ALA A 64 4.59 16.74 3.87
C ALA A 64 5.73 16.97 4.87
N GLU A 65 6.92 16.44 4.61
CA GLU A 65 8.10 16.57 5.48
C GLU A 65 8.97 17.79 5.14
N SER A 66 8.76 18.41 3.97
CA SER A 66 9.41 19.66 3.56
C SER A 66 8.60 20.92 3.88
N SER A 67 7.38 20.75 4.40
CA SER A 67 6.45 21.84 4.74
C SER A 67 6.68 22.35 6.16
#